data_AF-A0A847SC87-F1
#
_entry.id   AF-A0A847SC87-F1
#
_cell.length_a   1.000
_cell.length_b   1.000
_cell.length_c   1.000
_cell.angle_alpha   90.00
_cell.angle_beta   90.00
_cell.angle_gamma   90.00
#
_symmetry.space_group_name_H-M   'P 1'
#
loop_
_entity.id
_entity.type
_entity.pdbx_description
1 polymer ?
#
loop_
_entity_poly.entity_id
_entity_poly.type
_entity_poly.pdbx_seq_one_letter_code
_entity_poly.pdbx_strand_id
1 'polypeptide(L)'
;MATNQKEKGDGHGLLEILKLYWAAYGGWRALWRSPYLWLSFCLLLLTTHYWLTEAWWEQVFSVMPSMLGFTLGGFAVFLGFGDEKFKSIISGQMPEDGGRPSPYLEVSATFLHFVLVQMIALISAVIARATNFALPVEFSCLTKMLGIIRVLGDMVGYWLYLYGLCITAAAALAIFRTAHWYDTHQTNNRENQ
;
A
#
# COMPACT_ATOMS: atom_id res chain seq x y z
N MET A 1 46.88 -20.18 -0.05
CA MET A 1 46.00 -20.01 -1.23
C MET A 1 44.62 -19.66 -0.69
N ALA A 2 44.42 -18.38 -0.40
CA ALA A 2 43.21 -17.88 0.26
C ALA A 2 42.16 -17.60 -0.83
N THR A 3 41.12 -18.43 -0.89
CA THR A 3 40.00 -18.25 -1.79
C THR A 3 39.16 -17.10 -1.27
N ASN A 4 39.36 -15.95 -1.89
CA ASN A 4 38.61 -14.72 -1.69
C ASN A 4 37.13 -15.00 -1.95
N GLN A 5 36.34 -15.17 -0.88
CA GLN A 5 34.89 -15.15 -0.99
C GLN A 5 34.48 -13.75 -1.42
N LYS A 6 34.21 -13.61 -2.72
CA LYS A 6 33.46 -12.48 -3.28
C LYS A 6 32.19 -12.31 -2.44
N GLU A 7 32.15 -11.24 -1.66
CA GLU A 7 30.91 -10.57 -1.30
C GLU A 7 30.14 -10.33 -2.61
N LYS A 8 29.15 -11.19 -2.90
CA LYS A 8 28.09 -10.85 -3.83
C LYS A 8 27.29 -9.76 -3.12
N GLY A 9 27.63 -8.51 -3.39
CA GLY A 9 26.74 -7.39 -3.13
C GLY A 9 25.42 -7.71 -3.82
N ASP A 10 24.41 -8.04 -3.03
CA ASP A 10 23.08 -8.45 -3.46
C ASP A 10 22.33 -7.20 -3.96
N GLY A 11 22.83 -6.65 -5.06
CA GLY A 11 22.27 -5.49 -5.72
C GLY A 11 21.08 -5.89 -6.56
N HIS A 12 20.02 -6.40 -5.95
CA HIS A 12 18.74 -6.49 -6.62
C HIS A 12 18.37 -5.09 -7.11
N GLY A 13 18.30 -4.89 -8.42
CA GLY A 13 17.93 -3.60 -8.98
C GLY A 13 16.54 -3.19 -8.49
N LEU A 14 16.26 -1.89 -8.39
CA LEU A 14 14.94 -1.36 -7.96
C LEU A 14 13.78 -2.04 -8.72
N LEU A 15 13.96 -2.27 -10.02
CA LEU A 15 12.96 -2.93 -10.85
C LEU A 15 12.72 -4.40 -10.48
N GLU A 16 13.75 -5.11 -10.02
CA GLU A 16 13.61 -6.49 -9.54
C GLU A 16 12.82 -6.53 -8.23
N ILE A 17 13.13 -5.63 -7.30
CA ILE A 17 12.42 -5.51 -6.02
C ILE A 17 10.94 -5.16 -6.28
N LEU A 18 10.66 -4.22 -7.18
CA LEU A 18 9.29 -3.86 -7.54
C LEU A 18 8.54 -5.01 -8.22
N LYS A 19 9.21 -5.79 -9.06
CA LYS A 19 8.63 -7.00 -9.66
C LYS A 19 8.33 -8.06 -8.60
N LEU A 20 9.25 -8.31 -7.68
CA LEU A 20 9.08 -9.25 -6.57
C LEU A 20 7.90 -8.83 -5.69
N TYR A 21 7.83 -7.55 -5.31
CA TYR A 21 6.71 -6.97 -4.58
C TYR A 21 5.39 -7.19 -5.31
N TRP A 22 5.31 -6.84 -6.60
CA TRP A 22 4.08 -6.93 -7.35
C TRP A 22 3.59 -8.37 -7.51
N ALA A 23 4.52 -9.31 -7.71
CA ALA A 23 4.24 -10.74 -7.74
C ALA A 23 3.74 -11.25 -6.37
N ALA A 24 4.41 -10.84 -5.28
CA ALA A 24 4.06 -11.25 -3.92
C ALA A 24 2.70 -10.71 -3.45
N TYR A 25 2.33 -9.49 -3.88
CA TYR A 25 1.03 -8.90 -3.58
C TYR A 25 -0.14 -9.59 -4.32
N GLY A 26 0.13 -10.34 -5.39
CA GLY A 26 -0.89 -10.98 -6.23
C GLY A 26 -1.29 -10.17 -7.49
N GLY A 27 -0.53 -9.12 -7.79
CA GLY A 27 -0.61 -8.33 -9.02
C GLY A 27 -1.97 -7.66 -9.29
N TRP A 28 -2.25 -7.41 -10.58
CA TRP A 28 -3.48 -6.75 -11.02
C TRP A 28 -4.74 -7.51 -10.62
N ARG A 29 -4.68 -8.85 -10.62
CA ARG A 29 -5.83 -9.69 -10.26
C ARG A 29 -6.25 -9.46 -8.81
N ALA A 30 -5.29 -9.34 -7.89
CA ALA A 30 -5.58 -9.05 -6.48
C ALA A 30 -6.21 -7.65 -6.33
N LEU A 31 -5.70 -6.65 -7.06
CA LEU A 31 -6.22 -5.29 -7.01
C LEU A 31 -7.68 -5.20 -7.48
N TRP A 32 -8.00 -5.73 -8.67
CA TRP A 32 -9.36 -5.65 -9.23
C TRP A 32 -10.39 -6.47 -8.45
N ARG A 33 -9.96 -7.55 -7.80
CA ARG A 33 -10.84 -8.39 -6.97
C ARG A 33 -10.97 -7.86 -5.54
N SER A 34 -10.21 -6.84 -5.18
CA SER A 34 -10.20 -6.29 -3.82
C SER A 34 -11.53 -5.58 -3.52
N PRO A 35 -12.26 -5.98 -2.45
CA PRO A 35 -13.49 -5.28 -2.05
C PRO A 35 -13.20 -3.83 -1.65
N TYR A 36 -11.99 -3.53 -1.16
CA TYR A 36 -11.55 -2.18 -0.79
C TYR A 36 -11.47 -1.23 -1.98
N LEU A 37 -11.16 -1.75 -3.17
CA LEU A 37 -11.15 -0.96 -4.41
C LEU A 37 -12.57 -0.51 -4.78
N TRP A 38 -13.52 -1.44 -4.73
CA TRP A 38 -14.92 -1.13 -5.05
C TRP A 38 -15.56 -0.23 -4.00
N LEU A 39 -15.21 -0.44 -2.73
CA LEU A 39 -15.63 0.44 -1.64
C LEU A 39 -15.10 1.86 -1.84
N SER A 40 -13.83 2.05 -2.23
CA SER A 40 -13.28 3.39 -2.45
C SER A 40 -13.95 4.09 -3.63
N PHE A 41 -14.31 3.38 -4.70
CA PHE A 41 -15.11 3.96 -5.80
C PHE A 41 -16.51 4.34 -5.35
N CYS A 42 -17.17 3.51 -4.53
CA CYS A 42 -18.47 3.85 -3.96
C CYS A 42 -18.40 5.13 -3.12
N LEU A 43 -17.38 5.24 -2.26
CA LEU A 43 -17.13 6.43 -1.45
C LEU A 43 -16.81 7.66 -2.33
N LEU A 44 -16.02 7.50 -3.39
CA LEU A 44 -15.69 8.57 -4.34
C LEU A 44 -16.95 9.17 -4.96
N LEU A 45 -17.88 8.31 -5.39
CA LEU A 45 -19.17 8.74 -5.96
C LEU A 45 -20.04 9.43 -4.91
N LEU A 46 -20.14 8.85 -3.72
CA LEU A 46 -20.92 9.41 -2.62
C LEU A 46 -20.41 10.80 -2.17
N THR A 47 -19.10 11.02 -2.26
CA THR A 47 -18.43 12.26 -1.85
C THR A 47 -18.11 13.20 -3.02
N THR A 48 -18.79 13.01 -4.17
CA THR A 48 -18.56 13.81 -5.40
C THR A 48 -18.62 15.31 -5.18
N HIS A 49 -19.57 15.76 -4.36
CA HIS A 49 -19.69 17.18 -4.04
C HIS A 49 -18.42 17.72 -3.36
N TYR A 50 -17.86 16.98 -2.40
CA TYR A 50 -16.73 17.43 -1.58
C TYR A 50 -15.46 17.64 -2.40
N TRP A 51 -15.04 16.65 -3.19
CA TRP A 51 -13.77 16.77 -3.92
C TRP A 51 -13.84 17.72 -5.13
N LEU A 52 -15.05 18.09 -5.59
CA LEU A 52 -15.24 19.10 -6.63
C LEU A 52 -15.23 20.53 -6.10
N THR A 53 -15.71 20.77 -4.88
CA THR A 53 -15.87 22.13 -4.34
C THR A 53 -14.85 22.50 -3.29
N GLU A 54 -14.40 21.53 -2.48
CA GLU A 54 -13.55 21.77 -1.32
C GLU A 54 -12.08 21.44 -1.60
N ALA A 55 -11.21 22.02 -0.76
CA ALA A 55 -9.77 21.78 -0.75
C ALA A 55 -9.41 20.41 -0.16
N TRP A 56 -9.77 19.33 -0.86
CA TRP A 56 -9.64 17.94 -0.40
C TRP A 56 -8.22 17.57 0.05
N TRP A 57 -7.19 18.22 -0.53
CA TRP A 57 -5.79 18.02 -0.15
C TRP A 57 -5.49 18.35 1.32
N GLU A 58 -6.22 19.29 1.95
CA GLU A 58 -6.03 19.60 3.38
C GLU A 58 -6.42 18.43 4.28
N GLN A 59 -7.45 17.67 3.88
CA GLN A 59 -7.84 16.44 4.56
C GLN A 59 -6.75 15.35 4.40
N VAL A 60 -6.11 15.28 3.24
CA VAL A 60 -5.00 14.36 3.00
C VAL A 60 -3.80 14.71 3.89
N PHE A 61 -3.42 15.99 3.98
CA PHE A 61 -2.30 16.42 4.82
C PHE A 61 -2.54 16.22 6.31
N SER A 62 -3.79 16.31 6.78
CA SER A 62 -4.12 16.09 8.19
C SER A 62 -4.22 14.61 8.57
N VAL A 63 -4.68 13.73 7.66
CA VAL A 63 -4.95 12.31 7.98
C VAL A 63 -3.82 11.37 7.56
N MET A 64 -3.23 11.54 6.38
CA MET A 64 -2.26 10.59 5.82
C MET A 64 -0.98 10.44 6.65
N PRO A 65 -0.37 11.49 7.23
CA PRO A 65 0.84 11.32 8.04
C PRO A 65 0.66 10.38 9.22
N SER A 66 -0.47 10.48 9.94
CA SER A 66 -0.80 9.59 11.04
C SER A 66 -1.05 8.16 10.57
N MET A 67 -1.72 7.99 9.42
CA MET A 67 -1.97 6.65 8.85
C MET A 67 -0.68 5.97 8.37
N LEU A 68 0.21 6.71 7.72
CA LEU A 68 1.54 6.21 7.34
C LEU A 68 2.33 5.78 8.58
N GLY A 69 2.31 6.60 9.65
CA GLY A 69 2.94 6.27 10.93
C GLY A 69 2.37 4.99 11.56
N PHE A 70 1.05 4.85 11.60
CA PHE A 70 0.39 3.63 12.10
C PHE A 70 0.80 2.39 11.31
N THR A 71 0.93 2.52 9.99
CA THR A 71 1.24 1.41 9.09
C THR A 71 2.67 0.93 9.22
N LEU A 72 3.61 1.88 9.29
CA LEU A 72 5.00 1.57 9.55
C LEU A 72 5.17 1.00 10.97
N GLY A 73 4.43 1.52 11.95
CA GLY A 73 4.38 0.96 13.30
C GLY A 73 3.83 -0.48 13.31
N GLY A 74 2.72 -0.73 12.63
CA GLY A 74 2.14 -2.06 12.50
C GLY A 74 3.07 -3.04 11.78
N PHE A 75 3.79 -2.58 10.76
CA PHE A 75 4.79 -3.39 10.08
C PHE A 75 6.00 -3.69 10.98
N ALA A 76 6.47 -2.71 11.75
CA ALA A 76 7.55 -2.92 12.73
C ALA A 76 7.14 -3.93 13.81
N VAL A 77 5.89 -3.85 14.31
CA VAL A 77 5.33 -4.86 15.23
C VAL A 77 5.32 -6.23 14.56
N PHE A 78 4.86 -6.35 13.31
CA PHE A 78 4.88 -7.61 12.57
C PHE A 78 6.30 -8.20 12.44
N LEU A 79 7.32 -7.37 12.12
CA LEU A 79 8.71 -7.82 12.04
C LEU A 79 9.27 -8.26 13.40
N GLY A 80 8.84 -7.61 14.48
CA GLY A 80 9.20 -7.96 15.85
C GLY A 80 8.44 -9.17 16.40
N PHE A 81 7.29 -9.51 15.82
CA PHE A 81 6.38 -10.54 16.31
C PHE A 81 6.87 -11.97 15.96
N GLY A 82 6.69 -12.91 16.90
CA GLY A 82 7.05 -14.32 16.74
C GLY A 82 8.51 -14.67 17.08
N ASP A 83 8.75 -15.93 17.37
CA ASP A 83 10.09 -16.50 17.60
C ASP A 83 10.76 -16.89 16.27
N GLU A 84 12.07 -17.21 16.32
CA GLU A 84 12.83 -17.59 15.13
C GLU A 84 12.22 -18.81 14.43
N LYS A 85 11.69 -19.77 15.21
CA LYS A 85 11.04 -20.96 14.68
C LYS A 85 9.78 -20.60 13.89
N PHE A 86 8.89 -19.78 14.43
CA PHE A 86 7.71 -19.31 13.69
C PHE A 86 8.10 -18.54 12.44
N LYS A 87 9.06 -17.60 12.55
CA LYS A 87 9.55 -16.83 11.39
C LYS A 87 10.08 -17.74 10.30
N SER A 88 10.83 -18.79 10.65
CA SER A 88 11.31 -19.77 9.67
C SER A 88 10.17 -20.52 8.97
N ILE A 89 9.08 -20.83 9.68
CA ILE A 89 7.93 -21.58 9.14
C ILE A 89 7.13 -20.74 8.14
N ILE A 90 6.94 -19.45 8.42
CA ILE A 90 6.20 -18.54 7.54
C ILE A 90 7.07 -17.94 6.42
N SER A 91 8.37 -18.25 6.42
CA SER A 91 9.36 -17.79 5.44
C SER A 91 9.87 -18.93 4.56
N GLY A 92 10.45 -18.59 3.42
CA GLY A 92 10.93 -19.57 2.45
C GLY A 92 9.82 -20.12 1.55
N GLN A 93 10.23 -20.68 0.43
CA GLN A 93 9.35 -21.35 -0.52
C GLN A 93 9.68 -22.84 -0.48
N MET A 94 8.67 -23.70 -0.32
CA MET A 94 8.85 -25.13 -0.52
C MET A 94 8.82 -25.43 -2.03
N PRO A 95 9.53 -26.49 -2.49
CA PRO A 95 9.47 -26.92 -3.90
C PRO A 95 8.03 -27.19 -4.38
N GLU A 96 7.14 -27.56 -3.46
CA GLU A 96 5.73 -27.85 -3.70
C GLU A 96 4.86 -26.60 -3.87
N ASP A 97 5.35 -25.41 -3.50
CA ASP A 97 4.58 -24.16 -3.54
C ASP A 97 4.41 -23.61 -4.96
N GLY A 98 5.02 -24.23 -5.97
CA GLY A 98 4.87 -23.85 -7.37
C GLY A 98 5.25 -22.39 -7.66
N GLY A 99 6.18 -21.83 -6.87
CA GLY A 99 6.62 -20.43 -6.97
C GLY A 99 5.70 -19.42 -6.27
N ARG A 100 4.76 -19.85 -5.42
CA ARG A 100 3.95 -18.93 -4.61
C ARG A 100 4.82 -18.16 -3.60
N PRO A 101 4.55 -16.87 -3.36
CA PRO A 101 5.24 -16.11 -2.33
C PRO A 101 4.96 -16.71 -0.94
N SER A 102 5.96 -16.66 -0.05
CA SER A 102 5.78 -17.10 1.33
C SER A 102 4.78 -16.19 2.06
N PRO A 103 4.07 -16.68 3.09
CA PRO A 103 3.16 -15.84 3.89
C PRO A 103 3.85 -14.58 4.45
N TYR A 104 5.12 -14.70 4.84
CA TYR A 104 5.92 -13.56 5.27
C TYR A 104 6.08 -12.49 4.17
N LEU A 105 6.39 -12.92 2.94
CA LEU A 105 6.58 -12.01 1.81
C LEU A 105 5.25 -11.42 1.33
N GLU A 106 4.15 -12.17 1.38
CA GLU A 106 2.79 -11.69 1.06
C GLU A 106 2.37 -10.55 2.01
N VAL A 107 2.54 -10.74 3.32
CA VAL A 107 2.23 -9.71 4.32
C VAL A 107 3.13 -8.50 4.11
N SER A 108 4.43 -8.70 3.93
CA SER A 108 5.39 -7.61 3.66
C SER A 108 5.04 -6.83 2.39
N ALA A 109 4.65 -7.51 1.31
CA ALA A 109 4.24 -6.88 0.06
C ALA A 109 2.92 -6.10 0.21
N THR A 110 1.99 -6.58 1.05
CA THR A 110 0.75 -5.88 1.38
C THR A 110 1.02 -4.57 2.11
N PHE A 111 1.93 -4.57 3.09
CA PHE A 111 2.36 -3.35 3.77
C PHE A 111 3.05 -2.37 2.82
N LEU A 112 3.93 -2.86 1.94
CA LEU A 112 4.57 -2.01 0.95
C LEU A 112 3.54 -1.41 -0.01
N HIS A 113 2.57 -2.20 -0.51
CA HIS A 113 1.49 -1.70 -1.37
C HIS A 113 0.76 -0.53 -0.72
N PHE A 114 0.37 -0.70 0.54
CA PHE A 114 -0.29 0.31 1.32
C PHE A 114 0.55 1.58 1.37
N VAL A 115 1.79 1.49 1.85
CA VAL A 115 2.66 2.67 2.05
C VAL A 115 2.83 3.42 0.73
N LEU A 116 3.02 2.69 -0.38
CA LEU A 116 3.15 3.29 -1.70
C LEU A 116 1.87 4.04 -2.11
N VAL A 117 0.69 3.43 -1.96
CA VAL A 117 -0.58 4.07 -2.31
C VAL A 117 -0.79 5.36 -1.50
N GLN A 118 -0.52 5.33 -0.20
CA GLN A 118 -0.68 6.52 0.65
C GLN A 118 0.34 7.62 0.34
N MET A 119 1.58 7.24 0.04
CA MET A 119 2.60 8.18 -0.42
C MET A 119 2.19 8.84 -1.75
N ILE A 120 1.66 8.07 -2.70
CA ILE A 120 1.16 8.60 -3.96
C ILE A 120 -0.02 9.55 -3.70
N ALA A 121 -0.97 9.18 -2.84
CA ALA A 121 -2.10 10.05 -2.48
C ALA A 121 -1.63 11.40 -1.87
N LEU A 122 -0.62 11.36 -0.98
CA LEU A 122 -0.02 12.56 -0.40
C LEU A 122 0.66 13.43 -1.46
N ILE A 123 1.43 12.82 -2.38
CA ILE A 123 2.06 13.53 -3.50
C ILE A 123 1.00 14.16 -4.41
N SER A 124 -0.08 13.44 -4.73
CA SER A 124 -1.21 13.96 -5.50
C SER A 124 -1.85 15.17 -4.81
N ALA A 125 -2.01 15.16 -3.49
CA ALA A 125 -2.52 16.29 -2.73
C ALA A 125 -1.56 17.51 -2.78
N VAL A 126 -0.25 17.30 -2.70
CA VAL A 126 0.75 18.37 -2.88
C VAL A 126 0.62 19.00 -4.26
N ILE A 127 0.51 18.18 -5.31
CA ILE A 127 0.34 18.66 -6.69
C ILE A 127 -0.97 19.45 -6.82
N ALA A 128 -2.08 18.94 -6.31
CA ALA A 128 -3.38 19.60 -6.37
C ALA A 128 -3.37 20.96 -5.66
N ARG A 129 -2.76 21.06 -4.49
CA ARG A 129 -2.58 22.33 -3.78
C ARG A 129 -1.71 23.30 -4.58
N ALA A 130 -0.62 22.82 -5.19
CA ALA A 130 0.29 23.65 -5.96
C ALA A 130 -0.32 24.16 -7.27
N THR A 131 -1.23 23.41 -7.89
CA THR A 131 -1.91 23.78 -9.13
C THR A 131 -3.21 24.56 -8.91
N ASN A 132 -3.64 24.75 -7.67
CA ASN A 132 -4.81 25.56 -7.32
C ASN A 132 -4.49 27.06 -7.33
N PHE A 133 -4.30 27.64 -8.52
CA PHE A 133 -4.15 29.08 -8.71
C PHE A 133 -5.20 29.64 -9.68
N ALA A 134 -5.55 30.91 -9.51
CA ALA A 134 -6.49 31.60 -10.39
C ALA A 134 -5.79 32.01 -11.70
N LEU A 135 -6.33 31.57 -12.84
CA LEU A 135 -5.85 31.96 -14.16
C LEU A 135 -6.55 33.24 -14.64
N PRO A 136 -5.84 34.18 -15.28
CA PRO A 136 -6.45 35.33 -15.96
C PRO A 136 -7.43 34.87 -17.05
N VAL A 137 -8.56 35.56 -17.17
CA VAL A 137 -9.70 35.20 -18.06
C VAL A 137 -9.36 35.31 -19.56
N GLU A 138 -8.23 35.94 -19.88
CA GLU A 138 -7.79 36.29 -21.24
C GLU A 138 -7.50 35.05 -22.12
N PHE A 139 -7.22 33.88 -21.53
CA PHE A 139 -6.95 32.63 -22.26
C PHE A 139 -8.10 31.63 -22.18
N SER A 140 -9.25 31.94 -22.78
CA SER A 140 -10.49 31.14 -22.67
C SER A 140 -10.36 29.65 -23.05
N CYS A 141 -9.52 29.30 -24.03
CA CYS A 141 -9.29 27.89 -24.41
C CYS A 141 -8.42 27.15 -23.37
N LEU A 142 -7.33 27.78 -22.93
CA LEU A 142 -6.40 27.21 -21.95
C LEU A 142 -7.07 27.01 -20.60
N THR A 143 -7.89 27.96 -20.15
CA THR A 143 -8.65 27.86 -18.89
C THR A 143 -9.64 26.68 -18.90
N LYS A 144 -10.30 26.40 -20.03
CA LYS A 144 -11.18 25.23 -20.17
C LYS A 144 -10.40 23.92 -20.12
N MET A 145 -9.29 23.81 -20.86
CA MET A 145 -8.46 22.60 -20.89
C MET A 145 -7.89 22.29 -19.49
N LEU A 146 -7.36 23.31 -18.81
CA LEU A 146 -6.82 23.17 -17.46
C LEU A 146 -7.90 22.84 -16.43
N GLY A 147 -9.12 23.35 -16.60
CA GLY A 147 -10.27 22.96 -15.77
C GLY A 147 -10.59 21.46 -15.87
N ILE A 148 -10.60 20.90 -17.07
CA ILE A 148 -10.84 19.45 -17.28
C ILE A 148 -9.72 18.62 -16.66
N ILE A 149 -8.46 19.00 -16.91
CA ILE A 149 -7.29 18.31 -16.35
C ILE A 149 -7.32 18.36 -14.81
N ARG A 150 -7.69 19.51 -14.24
CA ARG A 150 -7.85 19.67 -12.79
C ARG A 150 -8.91 18.73 -12.24
N VAL A 151 -10.12 18.71 -12.82
CA VAL A 151 -11.21 17.83 -12.36
C VAL A 151 -10.81 16.36 -12.42
N LEU A 152 -10.14 15.93 -13.50
CA LEU A 152 -9.63 14.56 -13.61
C LEU A 152 -8.52 14.26 -12.58
N GLY A 153 -7.61 15.22 -12.36
CA GLY A 153 -6.56 15.12 -11.35
C GLY A 153 -7.11 15.04 -9.93
N ASP A 154 -8.10 15.87 -9.61
CA ASP A 154 -8.81 15.88 -8.32
C ASP A 154 -9.54 14.56 -8.10
N MET A 155 -10.26 14.06 -9.11
CA MET A 155 -10.95 12.76 -9.04
C MET A 155 -9.97 11.62 -8.73
N VAL A 156 -8.85 11.53 -9.47
CA VAL A 156 -7.86 10.46 -9.30
C VAL A 156 -7.12 10.60 -7.97
N GLY A 157 -6.70 11.82 -7.61
CA GLY A 157 -5.97 12.08 -6.36
C GLY A 157 -6.82 11.79 -5.13
N TYR A 158 -8.07 12.24 -5.13
CA TYR A 158 -9.00 11.99 -4.03
C TYR A 158 -9.42 10.52 -3.95
N TRP A 159 -9.60 9.84 -5.09
CA TRP A 159 -9.83 8.39 -5.10
C TRP A 159 -8.66 7.59 -4.51
N LEU A 160 -7.41 7.96 -4.84
CA LEU A 160 -6.22 7.35 -4.24
C LEU A 160 -6.17 7.54 -2.72
N TYR A 161 -6.57 8.72 -2.24
CA TYR A 161 -6.72 8.99 -0.80
C TYR A 161 -7.75 8.04 -0.16
N LEU A 162 -8.96 7.94 -0.72
CA LEU A 162 -10.00 7.05 -0.20
C LEU A 162 -9.59 5.57 -0.27
N TYR A 163 -8.94 5.16 -1.36
CA TYR A 163 -8.42 3.80 -1.50
C TYR A 163 -7.34 3.52 -0.44
N GLY A 164 -6.43 4.47 -0.22
CA GLY A 164 -5.41 4.42 0.84
C GLY A 164 -5.99 4.25 2.24
N LEU A 165 -7.13 4.88 2.53
CA LEU A 165 -7.86 4.68 3.78
C LEU A 165 -8.48 3.28 3.86
N CYS A 166 -9.15 2.82 2.81
CA CYS A 166 -9.79 1.50 2.79
C CYS A 166 -8.77 0.36 3.00
N ILE A 167 -7.63 0.42 2.31
CA ILE A 167 -6.57 -0.60 2.47
C ILE A 167 -5.88 -0.51 3.84
N THR A 168 -6.11 0.57 4.61
CA THR A 168 -5.64 0.65 5.98
C THR A 168 -6.27 -0.37 6.89
N ALA A 169 -7.59 -0.55 6.75
CA ALA A 169 -8.30 -1.62 7.43
C ALA A 169 -7.77 -3.01 7.00
N ALA A 170 -7.44 -3.17 5.71
CA ALA A 170 -6.91 -4.43 5.20
C ALA A 170 -5.57 -4.81 5.85
N ALA A 171 -4.66 -3.86 6.06
CA ALA A 171 -3.39 -4.14 6.73
C ALA A 171 -3.56 -4.47 8.22
N ALA A 172 -4.47 -3.78 8.93
CA ALA A 172 -4.79 -4.14 10.31
C ALA A 172 -5.31 -5.59 10.41
N LEU A 173 -6.17 -6.00 9.47
CA LEU A 173 -6.64 -7.38 9.38
C LEU A 173 -5.53 -8.36 8.98
N ALA A 174 -4.56 -7.95 8.16
CA ALA A 174 -3.41 -8.78 7.81
C ALA A 174 -2.52 -9.08 9.03
N ILE A 175 -2.28 -8.08 9.90
CA ILE A 175 -1.58 -8.28 11.19
C ILE A 175 -2.36 -9.28 12.05
N PHE A 176 -3.67 -9.08 12.19
CA PHE A 176 -4.51 -9.96 12.99
C PHE A 176 -4.48 -11.40 12.46
N ARG A 177 -4.50 -11.58 11.13
CA ARG A 177 -4.36 -12.89 10.49
C ARG A 177 -3.03 -13.57 10.83
N THR A 178 -1.92 -12.82 10.84
CA THR A 178 -0.62 -13.37 11.28
C THR A 178 -0.63 -13.73 12.77
N ALA A 179 -1.22 -12.89 13.62
CA ALA A 179 -1.34 -13.18 15.04
C ALA A 179 -2.15 -14.47 15.29
N HIS A 180 -3.23 -14.66 14.54
CA HIS A 180 -4.04 -15.88 14.57
C HIS A 180 -3.24 -17.13 14.13
N TRP A 181 -2.42 -17.03 13.08
CA TRP A 181 -1.54 -18.14 12.66
C TRP A 181 -0.54 -18.51 13.76
N TYR A 182 0.04 -17.53 14.44
CA TYR A 182 0.94 -17.77 15.56
C TYR A 182 0.24 -18.47 16.72
N ASP A 183 -0.95 -17.99 17.11
CA ASP A 183 -1.75 -18.59 18.19
C ASP A 183 -2.14 -20.05 17.89
N THR A 184 -2.58 -20.32 16.65
CA THR A 184 -2.91 -21.67 16.20
C THR A 184 -1.67 -22.58 16.24
N HIS A 185 -0.52 -22.07 15.79
CA HIS A 185 0.73 -22.83 15.82
C HIS A 185 1.17 -23.17 17.26
N GLN A 186 1.03 -22.24 18.20
CA GLN A 186 1.32 -22.49 19.62
C GLN A 186 0.37 -23.52 20.23
N THR A 187 -0.92 -23.46 19.88
CA THR A 187 -1.92 -24.45 20.32
C THR A 187 -1.55 -25.85 19.86
N ASN A 188 -1.28 -26.03 18.55
CA ASN A 188 -0.87 -27.33 18.01
C ASN A 188 0.44 -27.85 18.64
N ASN A 189 1.39 -26.97 18.92
CA ASN A 189 2.66 -27.36 19.53
C ASN A 189 2.47 -27.83 20.99
N ARG A 190 1.45 -27.34 21.71
CA ARG A 190 1.08 -27.81 23.06
C ARG A 190 0.33 -29.14 23.04
N GLU A 191 -0.49 -29.40 22.01
CA GLU A 191 -1.21 -30.68 21.87
C GLU A 191 -0.31 -31.86 21.49
N ASN A 192 0.83 -31.60 20.85
CA ASN A 192 1.79 -32.61 20.41
C ASN A 192 2.90 -32.91 21.46
N GLN A 193 2.78 -32.37 22.68
CA GLN A 193 3.67 -32.62 23.83
C GLN A 193 3.00 -33.55 24.84
#